data_AF-A0A8S2UE08-F1
#
_entry.id   AF-A0A8S2UE08-F1
#
_cell.length_a   1.000
_cell.length_b   1.000
_cell.length_c   1.000
_cell.angle_alpha   90.00
_cell.angle_beta   90.00
_cell.angle_gamma   90.00
#
_symmetry.space_group_name_H-M   'P 1'
#
loop_
_entity.id
_entity.type
_entity.pdbx_description
1 polymer ?
#
loop_
_entity_poly.entity_id
_entity_poly.type
_entity_poly.pdbx_seq_one_letter_code
_entity_poly.pdbx_strand_id
1 'polypeptide(L)' 'MNNESLTRDHGYPLRISVPGSIGARSVKWVNRIVVSDKESDSPWQIFDYKLLPTS' A
#
# COMPACT_ATOMS: atom_id res chain seq x y z
N MET A 1 -7.19 11.59 9.23
CA MET A 1 -8.30 11.02 8.43
C MET A 1 -9.59 11.61 8.97
N ASN A 2 -10.61 11.85 8.13
CA ASN A 2 -11.87 12.50 8.56
C ASN A 2 -11.64 13.87 9.25
N ASN A 3 -10.88 14.76 8.60
CA ASN A 3 -10.48 16.07 9.12
C ASN A 3 -9.59 16.07 10.37
N GLU A 4 -9.17 14.91 10.88
CA GLU A 4 -8.17 14.80 11.95
C GLU A 4 -6.80 14.39 11.41
N SER A 5 -5.75 14.48 12.25
CA SER A 5 -4.47 13.84 11.94
C SER A 5 -4.62 12.32 11.82
N LEU A 6 -3.70 11.65 11.13
CA LEU A 6 -3.68 10.19 11.14
C LEU A 6 -3.30 9.69 12.54
N THR A 7 -3.93 8.59 12.98
CA THR A 7 -3.40 7.83 14.12
C THR A 7 -2.18 7.03 13.67
N ARG A 8 -1.36 6.56 14.62
CA ARG A 8 -0.21 5.68 14.32
C ARG A 8 -0.65 4.46 13.53
N ASP A 9 -1.74 3.81 13.92
CA ASP A 9 -2.26 2.62 13.24
C ASP A 9 -2.78 2.91 11.84
N HIS A 10 -3.26 4.12 11.58
CA HIS A 10 -3.66 4.57 10.25
C HIS A 10 -2.52 5.18 9.44
N GLY A 11 -1.28 5.09 9.90
CA GLY A 11 -0.10 5.45 9.10
C GLY A 11 0.46 6.83 9.35
N TYR A 12 0.26 7.43 10.53
CA TYR A 12 0.91 8.70 10.88
C TYR A 12 2.45 8.64 10.69
N PRO A 13 3.10 9.68 10.13
CA PRO A 13 2.50 10.96 9.72
C PRO A 13 1.87 10.92 8.33
N LEU A 14 2.22 9.93 7.51
CA LEU A 14 1.87 9.89 6.10
C LEU A 14 1.56 8.48 5.60
N ARG A 15 0.48 8.37 4.83
CA ARG A 15 0.08 7.15 4.12
C ARG A 15 -0.26 7.47 2.66
N ILE A 16 -0.20 6.45 1.81
CA ILE A 16 -0.87 6.47 0.49
C ILE A 16 -2.31 5.95 0.65
N SER A 17 -3.21 6.48 -0.17
CA SER A 17 -4.58 5.99 -0.34
C SER A 17 -4.85 5.77 -1.83
N VAL A 18 -5.22 4.55 -2.21
CA VAL A 18 -5.50 4.16 -3.60
C VAL A 18 -6.96 3.68 -3.72
N PRO A 19 -7.89 4.57 -4.11
CA PRO A 19 -9.29 4.21 -4.27
C PRO A 19 -9.48 3.09 -5.32
N GLY A 20 -10.43 2.19 -5.07
CA GLY A 20 -10.74 1.07 -5.98
C GLY A 20 -9.71 -0.08 -5.95
N SER A 21 -8.66 0.01 -5.14
CA SER A 21 -7.68 -1.05 -4.93
C SER A 21 -7.82 -1.69 -3.55
N ILE A 22 -7.20 -2.86 -3.37
CA ILE A 22 -7.10 -3.51 -2.07
C ILE A 22 -6.27 -2.66 -1.09
N GLY A 23 -6.57 -2.80 0.21
CA GLY A 23 -5.92 -2.03 1.28
C GLY A 23 -4.39 -2.17 1.30
N ALA A 24 -3.84 -3.30 0.84
CA ALA A 24 -2.40 -3.55 0.76
C ALA A 24 -1.65 -2.54 -0.13
N ARG A 25 -2.32 -1.94 -1.12
CA ARG A 25 -1.74 -0.89 -1.98
C ARG A 25 -1.78 0.51 -1.36
N SER A 26 -2.53 0.69 -0.27
CA SER A 26 -2.61 1.95 0.49
C SER A 26 -1.58 1.96 1.64
N VAL A 27 -0.30 1.95 1.27
CA VAL A 27 0.88 1.82 2.17
C VAL A 27 0.85 2.86 3.29
N LYS A 28 1.02 2.40 4.52
CA LYS A 28 1.14 3.23 5.73
C LYS A 28 2.60 3.56 6.02
N TRP A 29 2.86 4.65 6.75
CA TRP A 29 4.21 5.06 7.18
C TRP A 29 5.18 5.25 6.02
N VAL A 30 4.77 6.06 5.03
CA VAL A 30 5.53 6.25 3.79
C VAL A 30 6.88 6.91 4.08
N ASN A 31 7.96 6.24 3.66
CA ASN A 31 9.32 6.74 3.78
C ASN A 31 9.96 7.07 2.42
N ARG A 32 9.54 6.41 1.33
CA ARG A 32 10.12 6.59 0.01
C ARG A 32 9.07 6.41 -1.08
N ILE A 33 9.15 7.25 -2.11
CA ILE A 33 8.39 7.12 -3.36
C ILE A 33 9.41 7.00 -4.49
N VAL A 34 9.26 5.97 -5.32
CA VAL A 34 10.14 5.71 -6.48
C VAL A 34 9.26 5.60 -7.71
N VAL A 35 9.59 6.37 -8.75
CA VAL A 35 8.97 6.22 -10.07
C VAL A 35 9.73 5.14 -10.82
N SER A 36 9.00 4.19 -11.39
CA SER A 36 9.55 3.02 -12.06
C SER A 36 8.66 2.66 -13.24
N ASP A 37 9.25 2.11 -14.30
CA ASP A 37 8.55 1.54 -15.45
C ASP A 37 8.10 0.08 -15.20
N LYS A 38 8.53 -0.50 -14.08
CA LYS A 38 8.20 -1.87 -13.63
C LYS A 38 7.53 -1.86 -12.26
N GLU A 39 6.81 -2.95 -11.97
CA GLU A 39 6.22 -3.19 -10.65
C GLU A 39 7.28 -3.30 -9.55
N SER A 40 6.86 -3.10 -8.29
CA SER A 40 7.78 -3.17 -7.15
C SER A 40 8.27 -4.58 -6.88
N ASP A 41 9.58 -4.73 -6.61
CA ASP A 41 10.19 -6.01 -6.20
C ASP A 41 9.92 -6.39 -4.73
N SER A 42 8.94 -5.72 -4.09
CA SER A 42 8.55 -5.98 -2.71
C SER A 42 7.97 -7.40 -2.55
N PRO A 43 8.33 -8.15 -1.48
CA PRO A 43 7.74 -9.46 -1.22
C PRO A 43 6.21 -9.44 -1.16
N TRP A 44 5.59 -8.36 -0.65
CA TRP A 44 4.13 -8.19 -0.60
C TRP A 44 3.49 -7.95 -1.98
N GLN A 45 4.26 -7.47 -2.97
CA GLN A 45 3.79 -7.35 -4.35
C GLN A 45 3.94 -8.69 -5.08
N ILE A 46 5.05 -9.39 -4.85
CA ILE A 46 5.42 -10.59 -5.62
C ILE A 46 4.68 -11.84 -5.12
N PHE A 47 4.66 -12.08 -3.81
CA PHE A 47 4.24 -13.36 -3.23
C PHE A 47 2.89 -13.32 -2.53
N ASP A 48 2.44 -12.14 -2.11
CA ASP A 48 1.19 -11.97 -1.38
C ASP A 48 0.13 -11.27 -2.24
N TYR A 49 -1.13 -11.30 -1.78
CA TYR A 49 -2.25 -10.59 -2.39
C TYR A 49 -2.51 -10.95 -3.87
N LYS A 50 -2.31 -12.23 -4.22
CA LYS A 50 -2.60 -12.78 -5.55
C LYS A 50 -3.71 -13.81 -5.47
N LEU A 51 -4.63 -13.75 -6.43
CA LEU A 51 -5.56 -14.84 -6.69
C LEU A 51 -4.83 -15.86 -7.56
N LEU A 52 -4.60 -17.04 -7.00
CA LEU A 52 -3.95 -18.14 -7.72
C LEU A 52 -5.01 -18.98 -8.44
N PRO A 53 -4.67 -19.61 -9.58
CA PRO A 53 -5.55 -20.55 -10.24
C PRO A 53 -5.94 -21.70 -9.31
N THR A 54 -7.21 -22.12 -9.37
CA THR A 54 -7.78 -23.08 -8.41
C THR A 54 -7.35 -24.53 -8.61
N SER A 55 -6.88 -24.89 -9.82
CA SER A 55 -6.90 -26.26 -10.35
C SER A 55 -8.32 -26.79 -10.58
#